data_AF-A0A522XVY8-F1
#
_entry.id   AF-A0A522XVY8-F1
#
_cell.length_a   1.000
_cell.length_b   1.000
_cell.length_c   1.000
_cell.angle_alpha   90.00
_cell.angle_beta   90.00
_cell.angle_gamma   90.00
#
_symmetry.space_group_name_H-M   'P 1'
#
loop_
_entity.id
_entity.type
_entity.pdbx_description
1 polymer ?
#
loop_
_entity_poly.entity_id
_entity_poly.type
_entity_poly.pdbx_seq_one_letter_code
_entity_poly.pdbx_strand_id
1 'polypeptide(L)'
;MAEFSRIESSYSSKDACRLIWRGNDEDEEHVVFLNRGEIDRLYDILSKNTAGQVELEDEFSSILVNSDITQFRLSESKLFEVKTQVLKKHLEEFRK
;
A
#
# COMPACT_ATOMS: atom_id res chain seq x y z
N MET A 1 1.94 -9.89 -13.75
CA MET A 1 2.07 -9.53 -12.33
C MET A 1 1.27 -8.27 -12.16
N ALA A 2 0.46 -8.16 -11.10
CA ALA A 2 -0.40 -7.00 -10.95
C ALA A 2 0.45 -5.72 -10.76
N GLU A 3 0.10 -4.64 -11.46
CA GLU A 3 0.81 -3.36 -11.40
C GLU A 3 0.07 -2.38 -10.50
N PHE A 4 0.80 -1.69 -9.63
CA PHE A 4 0.22 -0.65 -8.79
C PHE A 4 -0.41 0.46 -9.65
N SER A 5 -1.68 0.74 -9.42
CA SER A 5 -2.45 1.68 -10.23
C SER A 5 -2.71 2.99 -9.49
N ARG A 6 -3.36 2.94 -8.31
CA ARG A 6 -3.83 4.15 -7.60
C ARG A 6 -4.18 3.89 -6.14
N ILE A 7 -4.38 4.99 -5.40
CA ILE A 7 -4.91 5.00 -4.04
C ILE A 7 -6.26 5.70 -4.04
N GLU A 8 -7.26 5.06 -3.43
CA GLU A 8 -8.61 5.59 -3.29
C GLU A 8 -9.04 5.65 -1.83
N SER A 9 -10.01 6.50 -1.52
CA SER A 9 -10.67 6.50 -0.21
C SER A 9 -11.45 5.20 -0.04
N SER A 10 -11.45 4.64 1.18
CA SER A 10 -12.33 3.51 1.47
C SER A 10 -13.79 3.96 1.54
N TYR A 11 -14.70 3.15 1.01
CA TYR A 11 -16.14 3.37 1.14
C TYR A 11 -16.64 3.11 2.58
N SER A 12 -15.91 2.29 3.35
CA SER A 12 -16.32 1.85 4.68
C SER A 12 -15.85 2.75 5.82
N SER A 13 -14.83 3.58 5.60
CA SER A 13 -14.31 4.50 6.61
C SER A 13 -13.63 5.68 5.96
N LYS A 14 -13.95 6.89 6.42
CA LYS A 14 -13.38 8.14 5.89
C LYS A 14 -11.87 8.23 6.04
N ASP A 15 -11.30 7.47 6.97
CA ASP A 15 -9.90 7.51 7.32
C ASP A 15 -9.11 6.27 6.83
N ALA A 16 -9.77 5.33 6.15
CA ALA A 16 -9.12 4.17 5.54
C ALA A 16 -8.89 4.40 4.04
N CYS A 17 -7.89 3.74 3.47
CA CYS A 17 -7.58 3.82 2.05
C CYS A 17 -7.52 2.44 1.38
N ARG A 18 -7.72 2.44 0.07
CA ARG A 18 -7.63 1.28 -0.81
C ARG A 18 -6.49 1.51 -1.77
N LEU A 19 -5.48 0.66 -1.71
CA LEU A 19 -4.42 0.60 -2.71
C LEU A 19 -4.85 -0.42 -3.77
N ILE A 20 -4.81 -0.03 -5.04
CA ILE A 20 -5.33 -0.83 -6.15
C ILE A 20 -4.19 -1.25 -7.06
N TRP A 21 -4.11 -2.55 -7.35
CA TRP A 21 -3.26 -3.12 -8.38
C TRP A 21 -4.11 -3.68 -9.50
N ARG A 22 -3.74 -3.40 -10.75
CA ARG A 22 -4.40 -3.98 -11.92
C ARG A 22 -3.69 -5.25 -12.33
N GLY A 23 -4.45 -6.33 -12.47
CA GLY A 23 -3.99 -7.59 -13.01
C GLY A 23 -3.63 -7.51 -14.48
N ASN A 24 -3.32 -8.66 -15.08
CA ASN A 24 -3.02 -8.73 -16.51
C ASN A 24 -4.29 -8.61 -17.38
N ASP A 25 -5.46 -8.93 -16.82
CA ASP A 25 -6.77 -8.78 -17.45
C ASP A 25 -7.41 -7.46 -17.01
N GLU A 26 -8.09 -6.76 -17.93
CA GLU A 26 -8.66 -5.42 -17.68
C GLU A 26 -9.69 -5.38 -16.54
N ASP A 27 -10.34 -6.51 -16.26
CA ASP A 27 -11.35 -6.65 -15.20
C ASP A 27 -10.77 -7.12 -13.85
N GLU A 28 -9.49 -7.46 -13.79
CA GLU A 28 -8.85 -7.94 -12.56
C GLU A 28 -8.26 -6.76 -11.77
N GLU A 29 -8.88 -6.40 -10.64
CA GLU A 29 -8.31 -5.47 -9.67
C GLU A 29 -8.05 -6.18 -8.33
N HIS A 30 -6.81 -6.09 -7.84
CA HIS A 30 -6.42 -6.50 -6.49
C HIS A 30 -6.39 -5.29 -5.57
N VAL A 31 -6.96 -5.43 -4.37
CA VAL A 31 -7.12 -4.30 -3.45
C VAL A 31 -6.48 -4.64 -2.11
N VAL A 32 -5.61 -3.75 -1.64
CA VAL A 32 -5.12 -3.76 -0.26
C VAL A 32 -5.79 -2.65 0.51
N PHE A 33 -6.46 -3.02 1.60
CA PHE A 33 -7.08 -2.08 2.52
C PHE A 33 -6.08 -1.73 3.61
N LEU A 34 -5.91 -0.43 3.87
CA LEU A 34 -5.18 0.05 5.03
C LEU A 34 -6.08 0.95 5.88
N ASN A 35 -6.08 0.71 7.18
CA ASN A 35 -6.71 1.60 8.14
C ASN A 35 -5.85 2.87 8.32
N ARG A 36 -6.40 3.85 9.07
CA ARG A 36 -5.75 5.14 9.32
C ARG A 36 -4.35 5.00 9.94
N GLY A 37 -4.22 4.10 10.93
CA GLY A 37 -2.96 3.91 11.65
C GLY A 37 -1.87 3.31 10.75
N GLU A 38 -2.24 2.36 9.90
CA GLU A 38 -1.36 1.72 8.93
C GLU A 38 -0.88 2.70 7.87
N ILE A 39 -1.79 3.51 7.29
CA ILE A 39 -1.39 4.53 6.30
C ILE A 39 -0.54 5.64 6.94
N ASP A 40 -0.82 6.04 8.18
CA ASP A 40 -0.01 7.04 8.91
C ASP A 40 1.42 6.52 9.14
N ARG A 41 1.57 5.26 9.58
CA ARG A 41 2.89 4.63 9.77
C ARG A 41 3.64 4.46 8.45
N LEU A 42 2.96 3.99 7.41
CA LEU A 42 3.55 3.85 6.08
C LEU A 42 4.05 5.20 5.56
N TYR A 43 3.24 6.26 5.70
CA TYR A 43 3.60 7.60 5.29
C TYR A 43 4.81 8.15 6.07
N ASP A 44 4.88 7.92 7.38
CA ASP A 44 6.02 8.33 8.21
C ASP A 44 7.35 7.72 7.71
N ILE A 45 7.35 6.41 7.43
CA ILE A 45 8.52 5.69 6.91
C ILE A 45 8.95 6.24 5.55
N LEU A 46 7.99 6.41 4.62
CA LEU A 46 8.24 6.93 3.28
C LEU A 46 8.71 8.40 3.29
N SER A 47 8.18 9.20 4.22
CA SER A 47 8.56 10.61 4.38
C SER A 47 9.99 10.76 4.88
N LYS A 48 10.41 9.90 5.82
CA LYS A 48 11.77 9.86 6.35
C LYS A 48 12.79 9.22 5.41
N ASN A 49 12.33 8.62 4.30
CA ASN A 49 13.17 7.91 3.34
C ASN A 49 14.02 6.81 4.00
N THR A 50 13.44 6.13 4.99
CA THR A 50 14.07 5.05 5.76
C THR A 50 13.45 3.70 5.40
N ALA A 51 14.20 2.62 5.61
CA ALA A 51 13.63 1.28 5.57
C ALA A 51 12.78 1.02 6.82
N GLY A 52 11.73 0.21 6.69
CA GLY A 52 10.85 -0.10 7.80
C GLY A 52 9.80 -1.15 7.47
N GLN A 53 9.04 -1.55 8.49
CA GLN A 53 7.96 -2.51 8.35
C GLN A 53 6.68 -1.93 8.98
N VAL A 54 5.55 -2.13 8.32
CA VAL A 54 4.21 -1.88 8.87
C VAL A 54 3.49 -3.22 8.96
N GLU A 55 3.16 -3.64 10.18
CA GLU A 55 2.28 -4.79 10.41
C GLU A 55 0.83 -4.35 10.21
N LEU A 56 0.04 -5.17 9.52
CA LEU A 56 -1.38 -4.93 9.28
C LEU A 56 -2.23 -5.58 10.38
N GLU A 57 -3.46 -5.10 10.51
CA GLU A 57 -4.42 -5.52 11.54
C GLU A 57 -4.72 -7.02 11.54
N ASP A 58 -4.61 -7.69 10.39
CA ASP A 58 -4.85 -9.13 10.27
C ASP A 58 -3.72 -10.01 10.87
N GLU A 59 -2.65 -9.42 11.41
CA GLU A 59 -1.49 -10.08 12.05
C GLU A 59 -0.64 -10.98 11.11
N PHE A 60 -1.14 -11.35 9.93
CA PHE A 60 -0.43 -12.19 8.96
C PHE A 60 0.20 -11.37 7.82
N SER A 61 -0.32 -10.17 7.60
CA SER A 61 0.10 -9.29 6.52
C SER A 61 1.04 -8.19 7.00
N SER A 62 1.99 -7.83 6.15
CA SER A 62 2.97 -6.78 6.43
C SER A 62 3.40 -6.04 5.18
N ILE A 63 3.78 -4.77 5.36
CA ILE A 63 4.36 -3.92 4.33
C ILE A 63 5.83 -3.71 4.68
N LEU A 64 6.73 -4.11 3.80
CA LEU A 64 8.16 -3.86 3.92
C LEU A 64 8.56 -2.73 2.99
N VAL A 65 9.06 -1.65 3.56
CA VAL A 65 9.53 -0.48 2.83
C VAL A 65 11.04 -0.54 2.75
N ASN A 66 11.58 -0.58 1.53
CA ASN A 66 13.00 -0.38 1.27
C ASN A 66 13.22 0.90 0.45
N SER A 67 14.48 1.27 0.23
CA SER A 67 14.86 2.46 -0.54
C SER A 67 14.26 2.49 -1.95
N ASP A 68 14.20 1.34 -2.62
CA ASP A 68 13.78 1.23 -4.02
C ASP A 68 12.38 0.65 -4.20
N ILE A 69 12.05 -0.39 -3.44
CA ILE A 69 10.80 -1.16 -3.56
C ILE A 69 10.10 -1.27 -2.21
N THR A 70 8.79 -1.03 -2.22
CA THR A 70 7.87 -1.39 -1.15
C THR A 70 7.16 -2.70 -1.52
N GLN A 71 7.24 -3.68 -0.63
CA GLN A 71 6.62 -4.98 -0.77
C GLN A 71 5.42 -5.10 0.17
N PHE A 72 4.30 -5.57 -0.35
CA PHE A 72 3.09 -5.90 0.40
C PHE A 72 3.00 -7.42 0.47
N ARG A 73 3.30 -7.99 1.63
CA ARG A 73 3.18 -9.41 1.93
C ARG A 73 1.85 -9.62 2.61
N LEU A 74 0.86 -10.08 1.86
CA LEU A 74 -0.48 -10.31 2.39
C LEU A 74 -0.65 -11.77 2.77
N SER A 75 -1.70 -12.04 3.55
CA SER A 75 -2.20 -13.38 3.78
C SER A 75 -2.42 -14.15 2.45
N GLU A 76 -2.40 -15.49 2.53
CA GLU A 76 -2.51 -16.38 1.36
C GLU A 76 -1.33 -16.32 0.37
N SER A 77 -0.14 -15.89 0.80
CA SER A 77 1.06 -15.78 -0.05
C SER A 77 0.94 -14.79 -1.22
N LYS A 78 0.00 -13.84 -1.15
CA LYS A 78 -0.11 -12.76 -2.13
C LYS A 78 1.01 -11.74 -1.89
N LEU A 79 1.83 -11.51 -2.91
CA LEU A 79 2.91 -10.55 -2.89
C LEU A 79 2.64 -9.48 -3.95
N PHE A 80 2.55 -8.22 -3.51
CA PHE A 80 2.54 -7.08 -4.42
C PHE A 80 3.75 -6.20 -4.19
N GLU A 81 4.22 -5.57 -5.26
CA GLU A 81 5.39 -4.71 -5.20
C GLU A 81 5.09 -3.40 -5.93
N VAL A 82 5.71 -2.32 -5.45
CA VAL A 82 5.65 -1.00 -6.06
C VAL A 82 6.94 -0.27 -5.78
N LYS A 83 7.39 0.57 -6.71
CA LYS A 83 8.53 1.46 -6.46
C LYS A 83 8.19 2.39 -5.30
N THR A 84 9.07 2.46 -4.31
CA THR A 84 8.87 3.26 -3.09
C THR A 84 8.54 4.71 -3.41
N GLN A 85 9.23 5.30 -4.39
CA GLN A 85 8.99 6.67 -4.85
C GLN A 85 7.60 6.86 -5.51
N VAL A 86 7.12 5.86 -6.26
CA VAL A 86 5.80 5.90 -6.90
C VAL A 86 4.72 5.87 -5.83
N LEU A 87 4.84 4.96 -4.86
CA LEU A 87 3.90 4.85 -3.75
C LEU A 87 3.86 6.13 -2.91
N LYS A 88 5.04 6.69 -2.58
CA LYS A 88 5.15 7.95 -1.83
C LYS A 88 4.40 9.08 -2.52
N LYS A 89 4.61 9.27 -3.82
CA LYS A 89 3.94 10.32 -4.60
C LYS A 89 2.42 10.18 -4.54
N HIS A 90 1.90 8.97 -4.74
CA HIS A 90 0.45 8.74 -4.67
C HIS A 90 -0.12 8.97 -3.26
N LEU A 91 0.62 8.60 -2.21
CA LEU A 91 0.21 8.87 -0.83
C LEU A 91 0.21 10.36 -0.49
N GLU A 92 1.19 11.12 -0.98
CA GLU A 92 1.22 12.57 -0.85
C GLU A 92 0.05 13.24 -1.58
N GLU A 93 -0.29 12.78 -2.78
CA GLU A 93 -1.44 13.27 -3.55
C GLU A 93 -2.77 12.92 -2.88
N PHE A 94 -2.89 11.72 -2.31
CA PHE A 94 -4.09 11.28 -1.58
C PHE A 94 -4.33 12.07 -0.28
N ARG A 95 -3.27 12.56 0.37
CA ARG A 95 -3.34 13.30 1.64
C ARG A 95 -3.52 14.81 1.51
N LYS A 96 -3.40 15.37 0.31
CA LYS A 96 -3.64 16.79 0.04
C LYS A 96 -5.12 17.14 0.11
#